data_AF-A0A9X4E2C7-F1
#
_entry.id   AF-A0A9X4E2C7-F1
#
_cell.length_a   1.000
_cell.length_b   1.000
_cell.length_c   1.000
_cell.angle_alpha   90.00
_cell.angle_beta   90.00
_cell.angle_gamma   90.00
#
_symmetry.space_group_name_H-M   'P 1'
#
loop_
_entity.id
_entity.type
_entity.pdbx_description
1 polymer ?
#
loop_
_entity_poly.entity_id
_entity_poly.type
_entity_poly.pdbx_seq_one_letter_code
_entity_poly.pdbx_strand_id
1 'polypeptide(L)'
;MLYKPFLKWAGGKAKLVPFIEYHLPKQPRKRLIEPFAGSAAVSMALDFEAYLLNDTNPDLIGLFRMIKEEKQQFIDYARSFFTAENNQESRFYELRERFNSSRELSERCALFVYLNRHAFNGLCRYNGKGAFNVPFGRYKTPYFPEMEMSAFTEKAHRIELLCGDFQTALDVANDDDMVYCDPPYVPLSETASFTAYAKGGVQ
;
A
#
# COMPACT_ATOMS: atom_id res chain seq x y z
N MET A 1 11.47 -16.28 5.40
CA MET A 1 11.95 -14.89 5.35
C MET A 1 10.76 -13.99 5.63
N LEU A 2 10.90 -13.00 6.53
CA LEU A 2 9.85 -11.99 6.72
C LEU A 2 10.03 -10.93 5.62
N TYR A 3 9.14 -10.88 4.64
CA TYR A 3 9.24 -9.89 3.57
C TYR A 3 8.74 -8.54 4.09
N LYS A 4 9.56 -7.51 3.92
CA LYS A 4 9.13 -6.13 4.20
C LYS A 4 8.16 -5.69 3.09
N PRO A 5 7.19 -4.81 3.40
CA PRO A 5 6.38 -4.20 2.37
C PRO A 5 7.20 -3.33 1.41
N PHE A 6 6.83 -3.31 0.13
CA PHE A 6 7.46 -2.45 -0.88
C PHE A 6 7.04 -0.97 -0.77
N LEU A 7 6.00 -0.62 0.00
CA LEU A 7 5.65 0.77 0.31
C LEU A 7 6.07 1.15 1.73
N LYS A 8 6.58 2.38 1.89
CA LYS A 8 6.58 3.07 3.20
C LYS A 8 5.13 3.45 3.50
N TRP A 9 4.60 3.00 4.62
CA TRP A 9 3.19 3.22 4.94
C TRP A 9 3.04 3.57 6.42
N ALA A 10 2.21 4.58 6.69
CA ALA A 10 1.88 4.97 8.06
C ALA A 10 1.23 3.77 8.77
N GLY A 11 1.62 3.53 10.02
CA GLY A 11 1.08 2.41 10.80
C GLY A 11 1.60 1.02 10.39
N GLY A 12 2.57 0.90 9.48
CA GLY A 12 3.06 -0.39 8.97
C GLY A 12 3.37 -1.43 10.06
N LYS A 13 2.69 -2.57 9.99
CA LYS A 13 2.69 -3.63 11.03
C LYS A 13 3.81 -4.65 10.92
N ALA A 14 4.77 -4.47 10.04
CA ALA A 14 5.86 -5.43 9.80
C ALA A 14 6.61 -5.84 11.09
N LYS A 15 6.80 -4.93 12.05
CA LYS A 15 7.43 -5.23 13.35
C LYS A 15 6.51 -5.98 14.33
N LEU A 16 5.20 -5.85 14.16
CA LEU A 16 4.18 -6.46 15.02
C LEU A 16 3.73 -7.83 14.52
N VAL A 17 4.14 -8.25 13.32
CA VAL A 17 3.77 -9.57 12.76
C VAL A 17 4.03 -10.72 13.72
N PRO A 18 5.19 -10.85 14.41
CA PRO A 18 5.40 -11.98 15.33
C PRO A 18 4.39 -12.00 16.48
N PHE A 19 3.99 -10.81 16.96
CA PHE A 19 2.97 -10.69 17.99
C PHE A 19 1.59 -11.04 17.45
N ILE A 20 1.23 -10.55 16.26
CA ILE A 20 -0.04 -10.87 15.59
C ILE A 20 -0.13 -12.38 15.38
N GLU A 21 0.91 -12.99 14.81
CA GLU A 21 0.97 -14.43 14.52
C GLU A 21 0.75 -15.28 15.77
N TYR A 22 1.37 -14.89 16.89
CA TYR A 22 1.22 -15.59 18.16
C TYR A 22 -0.24 -15.60 18.68
N HIS A 23 -1.01 -14.56 18.37
CA HIS A 23 -2.40 -14.40 18.83
C HIS A 23 -3.43 -14.88 17.81
N LEU A 24 -3.02 -15.37 16.64
CA LEU A 24 -3.96 -15.91 15.66
C LEU A 24 -4.67 -17.15 16.21
N PRO A 25 -5.95 -17.36 15.86
CA PRO A 25 -6.65 -18.60 16.15
C PRO A 25 -5.89 -19.81 15.58
N LYS A 26 -5.93 -20.94 16.29
CA LYS A 26 -5.22 -22.17 15.90
C LYS A 26 -5.90 -22.97 14.79
N GLN A 27 -7.01 -22.49 14.25
CA GLN A 27 -7.71 -23.11 13.13
C GLN A 27 -6.86 -23.07 11.85
N PRO A 28 -7.14 -23.93 10.86
CA PRO A 28 -6.43 -23.92 9.59
C PRO A 28 -6.40 -22.54 8.94
N ARG A 29 -5.24 -22.15 8.41
CA ARG A 29 -5.02 -20.85 7.76
C ARG A 29 -5.53 -20.87 6.31
N LYS A 30 -6.85 -20.92 6.15
CA LYS A 30 -7.51 -20.96 4.83
C LYS A 30 -7.41 -19.60 4.13
N ARG A 31 -8.17 -18.60 4.57
CA ARG A 31 -8.16 -17.26 3.96
C ARG A 31 -7.99 -16.16 5.00
N LEU A 32 -7.10 -15.22 4.71
CA LEU A 32 -6.90 -13.99 5.50
C LEU A 32 -7.59 -12.82 4.79
N ILE A 33 -8.49 -12.13 5.49
CA ILE A 33 -9.16 -10.93 5.04
C ILE A 33 -8.54 -9.72 5.75
N GLU A 34 -8.04 -8.75 4.98
CA GLU A 34 -7.57 -7.45 5.48
C GLU A 34 -8.46 -6.34 4.93
N PRO A 35 -9.47 -5.86 5.68
CA PRO A 35 -10.35 -4.76 5.24
C PRO A 35 -9.63 -3.42 5.08
N PHE A 36 -8.46 -3.28 5.73
CA PHE A 36 -7.57 -2.12 5.72
C PHE A 36 -6.15 -2.56 5.37
N ALA A 37 -5.95 -3.00 4.13
CA ALA A 37 -4.72 -3.67 3.70
C ALA A 37 -3.47 -2.79 3.90
N GLY A 38 -3.57 -1.48 3.61
CA GLY A 38 -2.41 -0.59 3.64
C GLY A 38 -1.24 -1.16 2.84
N SER A 39 -0.08 -1.34 3.45
CA SER A 39 1.08 -1.94 2.75
C SER A 39 1.06 -3.47 2.65
N ALA A 40 -0.03 -4.13 3.05
CA ALA A 40 -0.19 -5.58 3.10
C ALA A 40 0.87 -6.29 3.95
N ALA A 41 1.38 -5.63 4.99
CA ALA A 41 2.50 -6.14 5.78
C ALA A 41 2.23 -7.47 6.48
N VAL A 42 0.98 -7.67 6.93
CA VAL A 42 0.56 -8.88 7.63
C VAL A 42 0.39 -10.02 6.61
N SER A 43 -0.37 -9.78 5.54
CA SER A 43 -0.54 -10.73 4.44
C SER A 43 0.75 -11.13 3.77
N MET A 44 1.72 -10.23 3.61
CA MET A 44 3.02 -10.59 3.03
C MET A 44 3.89 -11.44 3.96
N ALA A 45 3.69 -11.35 5.27
CA ALA A 45 4.52 -12.04 6.25
C ALA A 45 3.92 -13.37 6.74
N LEU A 46 2.59 -13.51 6.77
CA LEU A 46 1.90 -14.72 7.20
C LEU A 46 1.53 -15.61 6.00
N ASP A 47 1.58 -16.94 6.17
CA ASP A 47 1.19 -17.88 5.13
C ASP A 47 -0.22 -18.45 5.36
N PHE A 48 -1.08 -18.29 4.35
CA PHE A 48 -2.48 -18.70 4.23
C PHE A 48 -2.70 -19.24 2.80
N GLU A 49 -3.71 -20.07 2.61
CA GLU A 49 -4.05 -20.61 1.29
C GLU A 49 -4.57 -19.52 0.32
N ALA A 50 -5.29 -18.53 0.85
CA ALA A 50 -5.82 -17.39 0.12
C ALA A 50 -5.81 -16.09 0.93
N TYR A 51 -5.94 -14.95 0.24
CA TYR A 51 -6.01 -13.63 0.84
C TYR A 51 -7.07 -12.78 0.14
N LEU A 52 -7.72 -11.90 0.89
CA LEU A 52 -8.57 -10.84 0.35
C LEU A 52 -8.10 -9.51 0.94
N LEU A 53 -7.55 -8.65 0.10
CA LEU A 53 -7.06 -7.34 0.49
C LEU A 53 -8.03 -6.27 0.01
N ASN A 54 -8.51 -5.45 0.93
CA ASN A 54 -9.32 -4.29 0.65
C ASN A 54 -8.66 -3.03 1.19
N ASP A 55 -8.80 -1.94 0.44
CA ASP A 55 -8.48 -0.60 0.93
C ASP A 55 -9.35 0.43 0.20
N THR A 56 -9.58 1.58 0.84
CA THR A 56 -10.31 2.69 0.22
C THR A 56 -9.46 3.46 -0.79
N ASN A 57 -8.13 3.31 -0.75
CA ASN A 57 -7.22 4.02 -1.64
C ASN A 57 -7.12 3.32 -3.02
N PRO A 58 -7.67 3.92 -4.10
CA PRO A 58 -7.64 3.32 -5.43
C PRO A 58 -6.25 3.25 -6.06
N ASP A 59 -5.33 4.17 -5.72
CA ASP A 59 -3.96 4.12 -6.24
C ASP A 59 -3.19 2.94 -5.63
N LEU A 60 -3.48 2.61 -4.37
CA LEU A 60 -2.89 1.45 -3.68
C LEU A 60 -3.38 0.14 -4.29
N ILE A 61 -4.71 -0.04 -4.40
CA ILE A 61 -5.28 -1.27 -4.98
C ILE A 61 -4.96 -1.38 -6.47
N GLY A 62 -4.93 -0.25 -7.19
CA GLY A 62 -4.45 -0.19 -8.57
C GLY A 62 -3.01 -0.68 -8.70
N LEU A 63 -2.12 -0.26 -7.79
CA LEU A 63 -0.73 -0.73 -7.78
C LEU A 63 -0.64 -2.25 -7.50
N PHE A 64 -1.40 -2.77 -6.54
CA PHE A 64 -1.42 -4.22 -6.27
C PHE A 64 -1.88 -5.00 -7.50
N ARG A 65 -2.90 -4.49 -8.20
CA ARG A 65 -3.40 -5.10 -9.45
C ARG A 65 -2.33 -5.07 -10.54
N MET A 66 -1.68 -3.93 -10.76
CA MET A 66 -0.59 -3.80 -11.75
C MET A 66 0.55 -4.78 -11.49
N ILE A 67 1.02 -4.90 -10.24
CA ILE A 67 2.08 -5.87 -9.90
C ILE A 67 1.61 -7.31 -10.14
N LYS A 68 0.37 -7.64 -9.77
CA LYS A 68 -0.22 -8.97 -9.96
C LYS A 68 -0.31 -9.36 -11.44
N GLU A 69 -0.74 -8.44 -12.30
CA GLU A 69 -1.05 -8.69 -13.71
C GLU A 69 0.19 -8.61 -14.60
N GLU A 70 0.99 -7.56 -14.46
CA GLU A 70 2.13 -7.26 -15.35
C GLU A 70 3.48 -7.75 -14.79
N LYS A 71 3.53 -8.09 -13.49
CA LYS A 71 4.68 -8.74 -12.84
C LYS A 71 6.00 -7.99 -13.13
N GLN A 72 7.00 -8.67 -13.68
CA GLN A 72 8.33 -8.12 -13.96
C GLN A 72 8.30 -6.93 -14.92
N GLN A 73 7.39 -6.92 -15.91
CA GLN A 73 7.28 -5.82 -16.86
C GLN A 73 6.92 -4.51 -16.17
N PHE A 74 5.98 -4.55 -15.21
CA PHE A 74 5.65 -3.38 -14.40
C PHE A 74 6.79 -2.99 -13.45
N ILE A 75 7.48 -3.96 -12.83
CA ILE A 75 8.63 -3.67 -11.97
C ILE A 75 9.72 -2.94 -12.76
N ASP A 76 10.03 -3.40 -13.98
CA ASP A 76 11.04 -2.77 -14.83
C ASP A 76 10.63 -1.35 -15.26
N TYR A 77 9.35 -1.16 -15.58
CA TYR A 77 8.80 0.15 -15.88
C TYR A 77 8.87 1.10 -14.67
N ALA A 78 8.48 0.64 -13.47
CA ALA A 78 8.61 1.42 -12.25
C ALA A 78 10.08 1.77 -11.94
N ARG A 79 11.02 0.84 -12.16
CA ARG A 79 12.46 1.06 -11.97
C ARG A 79 13.00 2.20 -12.83
N SER A 80 12.43 2.40 -14.03
CA SER A 80 12.86 3.47 -14.94
C SER A 80 12.72 4.89 -14.34
N PHE A 81 11.86 5.06 -13.33
CA PHE A 81 11.72 6.35 -12.63
C PHE A 81 12.77 6.56 -11.53
N PHE A 82 13.51 5.52 -11.11
CA PHE A 82 14.48 5.56 -10.01
C PHE A 82 15.90 5.89 -10.52
N THR A 83 16.06 7.10 -11.06
CA THR A 83 17.34 7.61 -11.60
C THR A 83 17.86 8.80 -10.79
N ALA A 84 19.16 9.11 -10.91
CA ALA A 84 19.74 10.29 -10.28
C ALA A 84 19.14 11.60 -10.82
N GLU A 85 18.74 11.62 -12.09
CA GLU A 85 18.05 12.75 -12.72
C GLU A 85 16.68 12.99 -12.08
N ASN A 86 15.92 11.92 -11.85
CA ASN A 86 14.60 12.02 -11.21
C ASN A 86 14.69 12.27 -9.69
N ASN A 87 15.88 12.22 -9.08
CA ASN A 87 16.09 12.59 -7.67
C ASN A 87 16.45 14.08 -7.49
N GLN A 88 15.90 14.94 -8.33
CA GLN A 88 16.01 16.40 -8.25
C GLN A 88 14.67 17.00 -7.84
N GLU A 89 14.69 18.09 -7.06
CA GLU A 89 13.47 18.70 -6.54
C GLU A 89 12.50 19.16 -7.65
N SER A 90 13.02 19.76 -8.72
CA SER A 90 12.22 20.15 -9.89
C SER A 90 11.55 18.95 -10.57
N ARG A 91 12.32 17.87 -10.80
CA ARG A 91 11.81 16.62 -11.38
C ARG A 91 10.77 15.94 -10.48
N PHE A 92 10.96 15.97 -9.16
CA PHE A 92 9.98 15.44 -8.22
C PHE A 92 8.62 16.12 -8.38
N TYR A 93 8.59 17.46 -8.46
CA TYR A 93 7.33 18.18 -8.64
C TYR A 93 6.72 17.97 -10.02
N GLU A 94 7.52 17.89 -11.08
CA GLU A 94 7.04 17.53 -12.42
C GLU A 94 6.36 16.15 -12.44
N LEU A 95 7.02 15.14 -11.87
CA LEU A 95 6.49 13.77 -11.79
C LEU A 95 5.26 13.69 -10.86
N ARG A 96 5.19 14.52 -9.82
CA ARG A 96 4.00 14.64 -8.96
C ARG A 96 2.81 15.23 -9.72
N GLU A 97 3.03 16.26 -10.53
CA GLU A 97 1.97 16.81 -11.37
C GLU A 97 1.51 15.79 -12.43
N ARG A 98 2.45 15.06 -13.05
CA ARG A 98 2.11 13.93 -13.95
C ARG A 98 1.26 12.88 -13.25
N PHE A 99 1.61 12.48 -12.04
CA PHE A 99 0.78 11.56 -11.24
C PHE A 99 -0.64 12.10 -11.02
N ASN A 100 -0.76 13.39 -10.68
CA ASN A 100 -2.05 14.03 -10.44
C ASN A 100 -2.91 14.17 -11.70
N SER A 101 -2.31 14.31 -12.88
CA SER A 101 -3.02 14.48 -14.16
C SER A 101 -3.18 13.21 -14.99
N SER A 102 -2.36 12.18 -14.75
CA SER A 102 -2.32 10.98 -15.58
C SER A 102 -3.61 10.17 -15.45
N ARG A 103 -4.07 9.66 -16.59
CA ARG A 103 -5.19 8.71 -16.71
C ARG A 103 -4.72 7.29 -17.01
N GLU A 104 -3.43 7.12 -17.34
CA GLU A 104 -2.83 5.84 -17.63
C GLU A 104 -2.49 5.13 -16.32
N LEU A 105 -3.15 3.99 -16.06
CA LEU A 105 -3.02 3.28 -14.79
C LEU A 105 -1.57 2.86 -14.52
N SER A 106 -0.86 2.37 -15.53
CA SER A 106 0.53 1.94 -15.42
C SER A 106 1.46 3.07 -14.98
N GLU A 107 1.35 4.24 -15.60
CA GLU A 107 2.11 5.44 -15.23
C GLU A 107 1.76 5.90 -13.82
N ARG A 108 0.46 6.00 -13.49
CA ARG A 108 0.01 6.37 -12.14
C ARG A 108 0.59 5.45 -11.08
N CYS A 109 0.54 4.13 -11.28
CA CYS A 109 1.07 3.15 -10.33
C CYS A 109 2.60 3.21 -10.21
N ALA A 110 3.32 3.36 -11.32
CA ALA A 110 4.78 3.53 -11.29
C ALA A 110 5.19 4.82 -10.55
N LEU A 111 4.50 5.93 -10.83
CA LEU A 111 4.70 7.20 -10.15
C LEU A 111 4.30 7.14 -8.68
N PHE A 112 3.30 6.33 -8.31
CA PHE A 112 2.93 6.12 -6.91
C PHE A 112 4.09 5.49 -6.11
N VAL A 113 4.77 4.48 -6.67
CA VAL A 113 5.98 3.87 -6.07
C VAL A 113 7.12 4.89 -5.98
N TYR A 114 7.35 5.66 -7.04
CA TYR A 114 8.35 6.73 -7.07
C TYR A 114 8.07 7.76 -5.96
N LEU A 115 6.87 8.33 -5.92
CA LEU A 115 6.48 9.36 -4.94
C LEU A 115 6.59 8.81 -3.52
N ASN A 116 6.15 7.58 -3.26
CA ASN A 116 6.29 6.97 -1.93
C ASN A 116 7.75 6.89 -1.45
N ARG A 117 8.70 6.64 -2.37
CA ARG A 117 10.12 6.51 -2.04
C ARG A 117 10.87 7.85 -2.01
N HIS A 118 10.39 8.86 -2.72
CA HIS A 118 11.05 10.17 -2.86
C HIS A 118 10.40 11.28 -2.01
N ALA A 119 9.12 11.17 -1.64
CA ALA A 119 8.41 12.17 -0.87
C ALA A 119 8.78 12.14 0.63
N PHE A 120 8.56 13.27 1.30
CA PHE A 120 8.86 13.42 2.72
C PHE A 120 8.23 12.30 3.57
N ASN A 121 9.09 11.57 4.28
CA ASN A 121 8.76 10.43 5.13
C ASN A 121 7.96 9.30 4.46
N GLY A 122 7.90 9.26 3.13
CA GLY A 122 7.06 8.33 2.39
C GLY A 122 5.57 8.44 2.73
N LEU A 123 5.13 9.65 3.10
CA LEU A 123 3.71 9.91 3.34
C LEU A 123 2.91 9.70 2.05
N CYS A 124 1.70 9.18 2.21
CA CYS A 124 0.69 9.10 1.18
C CYS A 124 -0.45 10.06 1.57
N ARG A 125 -0.49 11.26 0.99
CA ARG A 125 -1.47 12.30 1.36
C ARG A 125 -1.98 13.02 0.13
N TYR A 126 -3.30 13.18 0.11
CA TYR A 126 -4.05 13.86 -0.95
C TYR A 126 -4.78 15.07 -0.36
N ASN A 127 -4.95 16.12 -1.17
CA ASN A 127 -5.76 17.27 -0.80
C ASN A 127 -7.26 17.01 -1.02
N GLY A 128 -8.12 17.98 -0.69
CA GLY A 128 -9.57 17.86 -0.87
C GLY A 128 -10.04 17.65 -2.32
N LYS A 129 -9.17 17.87 -3.32
CA LYS A 129 -9.42 17.60 -4.74
C LYS A 129 -8.90 16.22 -5.19
N GLY A 130 -8.36 15.41 -4.28
CA GLY A 130 -7.79 14.10 -4.60
C GLY A 130 -6.40 14.15 -5.23
N ALA A 131 -5.70 15.29 -5.18
CA ALA A 131 -4.34 15.41 -5.72
C ALA A 131 -3.29 15.16 -4.63
N PHE A 132 -2.29 14.34 -4.92
CA PHE A 132 -1.17 14.06 -4.04
C PHE A 132 -0.36 15.34 -3.78
N ASN A 133 -0.10 15.65 -2.51
CA ASN A 133 0.43 16.95 -2.09
C ASN A 133 1.60 16.86 -1.09
N VAL A 134 2.30 15.73 -1.02
CA VAL A 134 3.49 15.59 -0.17
C VAL A 134 4.69 16.28 -0.83
N PRO A 135 5.53 17.01 -0.08
CA PRO A 135 6.73 17.65 -0.61
C PRO A 135 7.88 16.66 -0.82
N PHE A 136 8.92 17.10 -1.53
CA PHE A 136 10.12 16.31 -1.78
C PHE A 136 10.87 15.97 -0.47
N GLY A 137 11.28 14.71 -0.32
CA GLY A 137 11.90 14.19 0.90
C GLY A 137 13.42 14.36 0.99
N ARG A 138 14.09 14.76 -0.10
CA ARG A 138 15.55 15.02 -0.17
C ARG A 138 16.43 13.84 0.30
N TYR A 139 16.03 12.61 -0.01
CA TYR A 139 16.86 11.44 0.26
C TYR A 139 18.08 11.40 -0.67
N LYS A 140 19.25 11.03 -0.15
CA LYS A 140 20.50 10.91 -0.94
C LYS A 140 20.35 9.88 -2.07
N THR A 141 19.85 8.70 -1.75
CA THR A 141 19.64 7.60 -2.70
C THR A 141 18.36 6.85 -2.32
N PRO A 142 17.23 7.18 -2.96
CA PRO A 142 15.97 6.45 -2.77
C PRO A 142 16.12 4.99 -3.17
N TYR A 143 15.74 4.07 -2.27
CA TYR A 143 15.76 2.64 -2.53
C TYR A 143 14.58 2.22 -3.43
N PHE A 144 14.87 1.49 -4.50
CA PHE A 144 13.86 0.84 -5.33
C PHE A 144 13.53 -0.56 -4.78
N PRO A 145 12.28 -0.84 -4.37
CA PRO A 145 11.92 -2.06 -3.66
C PRO A 145 11.61 -3.25 -4.59
N GLU A 146 12.58 -3.59 -5.43
CA GLU A 146 12.46 -4.66 -6.41
C GLU A 146 12.17 -6.02 -5.77
N MET A 147 12.98 -6.40 -4.78
CA MET A 147 12.85 -7.70 -4.10
C MET A 147 11.50 -7.86 -3.41
N GLU A 148 11.00 -6.78 -2.78
CA GLU A 148 9.70 -6.78 -2.12
C GLU A 148 8.53 -6.85 -3.12
N MET A 149 8.65 -6.21 -4.29
CA MET A 149 7.63 -6.31 -5.34
C MET A 149 7.65 -7.69 -6.01
N SER A 150 8.82 -8.28 -6.24
CA SER A 150 8.93 -9.67 -6.73
C SER A 150 8.34 -10.66 -5.72
N ALA A 151 8.57 -10.48 -4.42
CA ALA A 151 7.94 -11.30 -3.39
C ALA A 151 6.41 -11.17 -3.38
N PHE A 152 5.86 -9.98 -3.64
CA PHE A 152 4.42 -9.79 -3.83
C PHE A 152 3.93 -10.58 -5.05
N THR A 153 4.61 -10.50 -6.19
CA THR A 153 4.27 -11.26 -7.41
C THR A 153 4.16 -12.76 -7.16
N GLU A 154 5.12 -13.35 -6.45
CA GLU A 154 5.10 -14.79 -6.11
C GLU A 154 3.84 -15.18 -5.31
N LYS A 155 3.34 -14.25 -4.49
CA LYS A 155 2.15 -14.47 -3.65
C LYS A 155 0.83 -14.07 -4.31
N ALA A 156 0.89 -13.19 -5.31
CA ALA A 156 -0.26 -12.48 -5.87
C ALA A 156 -1.34 -13.39 -6.49
N HIS A 157 -0.99 -14.61 -6.90
CA HIS A 157 -1.95 -15.59 -7.41
C HIS A 157 -2.96 -16.06 -6.35
N ARG A 158 -2.63 -15.94 -5.06
CA ARG A 158 -3.51 -16.25 -3.91
C ARG A 158 -4.31 -15.04 -3.41
N ILE A 159 -4.12 -13.86 -4.01
CA ILE A 159 -4.64 -12.59 -3.50
C ILE A 159 -5.82 -12.12 -4.33
N GLU A 160 -6.99 -12.00 -3.72
CA GLU A 160 -8.12 -11.24 -4.23
C GLU A 160 -8.01 -9.77 -3.79
N LEU A 161 -8.41 -8.84 -4.66
CA LEU A 161 -8.27 -7.40 -4.45
C LEU A 161 -9.63 -6.70 -4.57
N LEU A 162 -10.04 -6.02 -3.50
CA LEU A 162 -11.20 -5.14 -3.46
C LEU A 162 -10.74 -3.69 -3.25
N CYS A 163 -11.51 -2.74 -3.77
CA CYS A 163 -11.28 -1.31 -3.56
C CYS A 163 -12.59 -0.67 -3.13
N GLY A 164 -12.75 -0.42 -1.84
CA GLY A 164 -14.01 0.08 -1.30
C GLY A 164 -13.97 0.25 0.21
N ASP A 165 -15.16 0.49 0.75
CA ASP A 165 -15.36 0.55 2.20
C ASP A 165 -15.02 -0.81 2.84
N PHE A 166 -14.56 -0.77 4.10
CA PHE A 166 -14.18 -1.97 4.83
C PHE A 166 -15.34 -2.96 4.97
N GLN A 167 -16.60 -2.48 5.02
CA GLN A 167 -17.79 -3.33 5.06
C GLN A 167 -17.84 -4.29 3.87
N THR A 168 -17.43 -3.87 2.68
CA THR A 168 -17.43 -4.73 1.48
C THR A 168 -16.54 -5.96 1.65
N ALA A 169 -15.42 -5.84 2.37
CA ALA A 169 -14.55 -6.96 2.68
C ALA A 169 -15.09 -7.85 3.82
N LEU A 170 -15.83 -7.27 4.76
CA LEU A 170 -16.43 -8.01 5.87
C LEU A 170 -17.67 -8.79 5.45
N ASP A 171 -18.48 -8.25 4.53
CA ASP A 171 -19.72 -8.87 4.06
C ASP A 171 -19.47 -10.21 3.31
N VAL A 172 -18.26 -10.42 2.79
CA VAL A 172 -17.86 -11.65 2.09
C VAL A 172 -17.13 -12.66 2.98
N ALA A 173 -17.00 -12.36 4.28
CA ALA A 173 -16.37 -13.23 5.26
C ALA A 173 -17.30 -14.39 5.65
N ASN A 174 -16.72 -15.55 5.96
CA ASN A 174 -17.40 -16.73 6.48
C ASN A 174 -16.60 -17.35 7.64
N ASP A 175 -17.14 -18.42 8.24
CA ASP A 175 -16.59 -19.06 9.45
C ASP A 175 -15.18 -19.63 9.29
N ASP A 176 -14.73 -19.89 8.05
CA ASP A 176 -13.39 -20.39 7.75
C ASP A 176 -12.34 -19.27 7.58
N ASP A 177 -12.76 -18.00 7.58
CA ASP A 177 -11.88 -16.85 7.37
C ASP A 177 -11.25 -16.36 8.67
N MET A 178 -10.03 -15.84 8.55
CA MET A 178 -9.44 -14.98 9.58
C MET A 178 -9.48 -13.54 9.11
N VAL A 179 -10.02 -12.64 9.94
CA VAL A 179 -10.09 -11.20 9.64
C VAL A 179 -9.08 -10.45 10.50
N TYR A 180 -8.19 -9.68 9.86
CA TYR A 180 -7.26 -8.77 10.53
C TYR A 180 -7.61 -7.32 10.19
N CYS A 181 -8.06 -6.56 11.20
CA CYS A 181 -8.45 -5.16 11.06
C CYS A 181 -7.37 -4.24 11.65
N ASP A 182 -6.87 -3.32 10.82
CA ASP A 182 -5.95 -2.26 11.24
C ASP A 182 -6.46 -0.88 10.78
N PRO A 183 -7.60 -0.42 11.35
CA PRO A 183 -8.20 0.84 10.95
C PRO A 183 -7.31 2.04 11.30
N PRO A 184 -7.55 3.21 10.68
CA PRO A 184 -6.91 4.46 11.10
C PRO A 184 -7.09 4.70 12.60
N TYR A 185 -6.02 5.09 13.30
CA TYR A 185 -6.08 5.36 14.73
C TYR A 185 -7.01 6.54 15.03
N VAL A 186 -7.87 6.37 16.04
CA VAL A 186 -8.69 7.45 16.58
C VAL A 186 -7.78 8.54 17.17
N PRO A 187 -8.00 9.83 16.89
CA PRO A 187 -7.21 10.92 17.47
C PRO A 187 -7.22 10.82 19.00
N LEU A 188 -6.04 10.91 19.60
CA LEU A 188 -5.87 10.82 21.07
C LEU A 188 -6.40 12.06 21.81
N SER A 189 -6.73 13.15 21.10
CA SER A 189 -7.43 14.33 21.63
C SER A 189 -8.18 15.09 20.52
N GLU A 190 -9.22 15.86 20.88
CA GLU A 190 -9.98 16.72 19.95
C GLU A 190 -9.10 17.71 19.17
N THR A 191 -7.95 18.09 19.72
CA THR A 191 -7.00 19.03 19.10
C THR A 191 -5.95 18.35 18.20
N ALA A 192 -5.88 17.01 18.19
CA ALA A 192 -4.93 16.24 17.39
C ALA A 192 -5.52 15.85 16.02
N SER A 193 -6.23 16.79 15.36
CA SER A 193 -6.78 16.60 14.02
C SER A 193 -5.66 16.66 12.98
N PHE A 194 -4.81 15.62 12.95
CA PHE A 194 -3.78 15.45 11.94
C PHE A 194 -4.47 14.98 10.65
N THR A 195 -4.75 15.92 9.76
CA THR A 195 -5.22 15.78 8.36
C THR A 195 -5.60 14.37 7.91
N ALA A 196 -6.91 14.16 7.74
CA ALA A 196 -7.53 12.93 7.25
C ALA A 196 -6.77 12.30 6.07
N TYR A 197 -6.42 11.02 6.23
CA TYR A 197 -5.92 10.17 5.16
C TYR A 197 -7.13 9.51 4.51
N ALA A 198 -7.35 9.83 3.23
CA ALA A 198 -8.49 9.45 2.39
C ALA A 198 -9.85 10.09 2.76
N LYS A 199 -10.59 10.50 1.71
CA LYS A 199 -11.99 10.94 1.82
C LYS A 199 -12.86 9.69 2.00
N GLY A 200 -13.63 9.64 3.09
CA GLY A 200 -14.78 8.73 3.20
C GLY A 200 -14.76 7.68 4.32
N GLY A 201 -13.76 7.67 5.21
CA GLY A 201 -13.84 6.82 6.40
C GLY A 201 -14.89 7.35 7.39
N VAL A 202 -15.98 6.62 7.56
CA VAL A 202 -16.93 6.84 8.66
C VAL A 202 -16.34 6.18 9.92
N GLN A 203 -16.42 6.89 11.05
CA GLN A 203 -16.12 6.33 12.39
C GLN A 203 -17.06 5.17 12.74
#